data_AF-A0A285TM04-F1
#
_entry.id   AF-A0A285TM04-F1
#
_cell.length_a   1.000
_cell.length_b   1.000
_cell.length_c   1.000
_cell.angle_alpha   90.00
_cell.angle_beta   90.00
_cell.angle_gamma   90.00
#
_symmetry.space_group_name_H-M   'P 1'
#
loop_
_entity.id
_entity.type
_entity.pdbx_description
1 polymer ?
#
loop_
_entity_poly.entity_id
_entity_poly.type
_entity_poly.pdbx_seq_one_letter_code
_entity_poly.pdbx_strand_id
1 'polypeptide(L)' 'MIRANSATEKRCRVLIVDDSASVRRALTEIIESDPGLEVMGTAGDPYVAAERISREVPDVMILDIEMP' A
#
# COMPACT_ATOMS: atom_id res chain seq x y z
N MET A 1 21.83 -16.99 20.95
CA MET A 1 21.78 -15.53 21.18
C MET A 1 20.43 -15.04 20.69
N ILE A 2 19.49 -14.84 21.61
CA ILE A 2 18.11 -14.42 21.32
C ILE A 2 18.16 -12.92 21.05
N ARG A 3 17.84 -12.47 19.84
CA ARG A 3 17.45 -11.08 19.61
C ARG A 3 15.94 -11.01 19.80
N ALA A 4 15.52 -10.58 20.99
CA ALA A 4 14.19 -10.05 21.19
C ALA A 4 14.12 -8.75 20.38
N ASN A 5 13.34 -8.73 19.30
CA ASN A 5 13.18 -7.50 18.55
C ASN A 5 12.24 -6.56 19.31
N SER A 6 12.74 -5.34 19.49
CA SER A 6 12.20 -4.23 20.27
C SER A 6 10.83 -3.79 19.77
N ALA A 7 10.06 -3.13 20.61
CA ALA A 7 8.70 -2.63 20.35
C ALA A 7 8.52 -2.04 18.93
N THR A 8 7.55 -2.60 18.18
CA THR A 8 6.96 -2.09 16.92
C THR A 8 7.96 -1.75 15.81
N GLU A 9 8.41 -2.77 15.06
CA GLU A 9 8.90 -2.52 13.70
C GLU A 9 7.71 -1.91 12.92
N LYS A 10 7.80 -0.61 12.59
CA LYS A 10 6.79 0.05 11.76
C LYS A 10 6.78 -0.66 10.41
N ARG A 11 5.65 -1.26 10.05
CA ARG A 11 5.44 -1.79 8.70
C ARG A 11 5.49 -0.63 7.71
N CYS A 12 6.15 -0.83 6.57
CA CYS A 12 6.17 0.12 5.48
C CYS A 12 4.80 0.10 4.79
N ARG A 13 4.16 1.26 4.72
CA ARG A 13 2.76 1.40 4.32
C ARG A 13 2.65 1.72 2.84
N VAL A 14 1.95 0.86 2.13
CA VAL A 14 1.82 0.93 0.68
C VAL A 14 0.40 1.34 0.29
N LEU A 15 0.31 2.33 -0.60
CA LEU A 15 -0.92 2.69 -1.30
C LEU A 15 -0.86 2.15 -2.73
N ILE A 16 -1.87 1.39 -3.15
CA ILE A 16 -2.01 0.90 -4.53
C ILE A 16 -3.05 1.75 -5.27
N VAL A 17 -2.68 2.28 -6.43
CA VAL A 17 -3.54 3.09 -7.30
C VAL A 17 -3.52 2.48 -8.70
N ASP A 18 -4.63 1.87 -9.10
CA ASP A 18 -4.77 1.11 -10.37
C ASP A 18 -6.26 0.91 -10.66
N ASP A 19 -6.75 1.12 -11.89
CA ASP A 19 -8.19 1.03 -12.19
C ASP A 19 -8.71 -0.43 -12.23
N SER A 20 -7.82 -1.41 -12.44
CA SER A 20 -8.13 -2.84 -12.47
C SER A 20 -8.25 -3.43 -11.07
N ALA A 21 -9.47 -3.79 -10.69
CA ALA A 21 -9.74 -4.46 -9.42
C ALA A 21 -8.95 -5.77 -9.24
N SER A 22 -8.72 -6.49 -10.34
CA SER A 22 -7.93 -7.73 -10.38
C SER A 22 -6.47 -7.48 -10.00
N VAL A 23 -5.87 -6.43 -10.55
CA VAL A 23 -4.48 -6.04 -10.28
C VAL A 23 -4.35 -5.57 -8.83
N ARG A 24 -5.25 -4.69 -8.35
CA ARG A 24 -5.26 -4.26 -6.95
C ARG A 24 -5.32 -5.42 -5.99
N ARG A 25 -6.15 -6.43 -6.28
CA ARG A 25 -6.24 -7.65 -5.46
C ARG A 25 -4.93 -8.44 -5.45
N ALA A 26 -4.36 -8.72 -6.62
CA ALA A 26 -3.11 -9.47 -6.74
C ALA A 26 -1.96 -8.76 -6.02
N LEU A 27 -1.82 -7.44 -6.20
CA LEU A 27 -0.80 -6.63 -5.52
C LEU A 27 -1.02 -6.61 -4.01
N THR A 28 -2.26 -6.56 -3.54
CA THR A 28 -2.56 -6.63 -2.10
C THR A 28 -2.09 -7.97 -1.52
N GLU A 29 -2.42 -9.09 -2.17
CA GLU A 29 -2.01 -10.42 -1.73
C GLU A 29 -0.48 -10.58 -1.72
N ILE A 30 0.22 -10.00 -2.70
CA ILE A 30 1.69 -10.00 -2.76
C ILE A 30 2.29 -9.16 -1.64
N ILE A 31 1.82 -7.94 -1.42
CA ILE A 31 2.38 -7.02 -0.41
C ILE A 31 2.15 -7.55 1.00
N GLU A 32 0.93 -8.00 1.30
CA GLU A 32 0.57 -8.55 2.62
C GLU A 32 1.27 -9.89 2.93
N SER A 33 1.93 -10.51 1.95
CA SER A 33 2.76 -11.70 2.19
C SER A 33 4.08 -11.39 2.91
N ASP A 34 4.55 -10.13 2.87
CA ASP A 34 5.74 -9.68 3.58
C ASP A 34 5.33 -9.04 4.94
N PRO A 35 5.76 -9.59 6.09
CA PRO A 35 5.41 -9.06 7.40
C PRO A 35 5.98 -7.65 7.69
N GLY A 36 6.93 -7.17 6.88
CA GLY A 36 7.48 -5.82 6.93
C GLY A 36 6.66 -4.79 6.17
N LEU A 37 5.65 -5.20 5.40
CA LEU A 37 4.79 -4.33 4.59
C LEU A 37 3.34 -4.36 5.08
N GLU A 38 2.59 -3.31 4.80
CA GLU A 38 1.14 -3.30 4.95
C GLU A 38 0.47 -2.46 3.87
N VAL A 39 -0.69 -2.90 3.38
CA VAL A 39 -1.51 -2.12 2.46
C VAL A 39 -2.41 -1.19 3.27
N MET A 40 -2.06 0.09 3.31
CA MET A 40 -2.88 1.10 3.99
C MET A 40 -4.16 1.44 3.21
N GLY A 41 -4.21 1.10 1.92
CA GLY A 41 -5.41 1.24 1.12
C GLY A 41 -5.17 0.97 -0.37
N THR A 42 -6.29 0.94 -1.09
CA THR A 42 -6.29 0.86 -2.55
C THR A 42 -7.23 1.91 -3.13
N ALA A 43 -6.95 2.37 -4.35
CA ALA A 43 -7.78 3.31 -5.10
C ALA A 43 -7.84 2.88 -6.56
N GLY A 44 -9.03 2.93 -7.16
CA GLY A 44 -9.25 2.71 -8.60
C GLY A 44 -9.53 3.98 -9.37
N ASP A 45 -9.34 5.14 -8.72
CA ASP A 45 -9.64 6.46 -9.25
C ASP A 45 -8.62 7.46 -8.67
N PRO A 46 -8.10 8.39 -9.49
CA PRO A 46 -7.05 9.32 -9.07
C PRO A 46 -7.54 10.35 -8.03
N TYR A 47 -8.82 10.74 -8.05
CA TYR A 47 -9.38 11.66 -7.05
C TYR A 47 -9.50 10.98 -5.69
N VAL A 48 -9.90 9.69 -5.66
CA VAL A 48 -9.90 8.89 -4.43
C VAL A 48 -8.48 8.73 -3.87
N ALA A 49 -7.48 8.52 -4.74
CA ALA A 49 -6.09 8.46 -4.33
C ALA A 49 -5.61 9.80 -3.73
N ALA A 50 -5.90 10.92 -4.41
CA ALA A 50 -5.54 12.26 -3.94
C ALA A 50 -6.19 12.60 -2.59
N GLU A 51 -7.47 12.25 -2.40
CA GLU A 51 -8.16 12.43 -1.13
C GLU A 51 -7.47 11.65 0.00
N ARG A 52 -7.09 10.39 -0.24
CA ARG A 52 -6.37 9.57 0.74
C ARG A 52 -5.03 10.18 1.11
N ILE A 53 -4.22 10.55 0.11
CA ILE A 53 -2.90 11.16 0.31
C ILE A 53 -3.00 12.47 1.10
N SER A 54 -4.05 13.26 0.87
CA SER A 54 -4.27 14.52 1.60
C SER A 54 -4.53 14.31 3.11
N ARG A 55 -5.07 13.14 3.48
CA ARG A 55 -5.35 12.78 4.87
C ARG A 55 -4.16 12.07 5.52
N GLU A 56 -3.47 11.22 4.75
CA GLU A 56 -2.36 10.41 5.23
C GLU A 56 -1.42 10.01 4.09
N VAL A 57 -0.13 10.28 4.26
CA VAL A 57 0.89 10.01 3.24
C VAL A 57 1.42 8.57 3.39
N PRO A 58 1.40 7.76 2.31
CA PRO A 58 2.02 6.44 2.32
C PRO A 58 3.55 6.54 2.36
N ASP A 59 4.21 5.47 2.81
CA ASP A 59 5.68 5.38 2.70
C ASP A 59 6.10 5.08 1.25
N VAL A 60 5.30 4.26 0.55
CA VAL A 60 5.47 3.92 -0.87
C VAL A 60 4.12 3.92 -1.57
N MET A 61 4.08 4.38 -2.82
CA MET A 61 2.90 4.30 -3.68
C MET A 61 3.23 3.49 -4.93
N ILE A 62 2.35 2.56 -5.27
CA ILE A 62 2.30 1.91 -6.58
C ILE A 62 1.21 2.60 -7.36
N LEU A 63 1.57 3.17 -8.51
CA LEU A 63 0.69 3.95 -9.35
C LEU A 63 0.72 3.40 -10.77
N ASP A 64 -0.44 2.99 -11.27
CA ASP A 64 -0.65 2.84 -12.70
C ASP A 64 -0.71 4.21 -13.38
N ILE A 65 0.11 4.39 -14.41
CA ILE A 65 0.21 5.63 -15.17
C ILE A 65 -0.88 5.69 -16.24
N GLU A 66 -1.32 4.54 -16.75
CA GLU A 66 -2.33 4.45 -17.81
C GLU A 66 -3.75 4.30 -17.24
N MET A 67 -4.07 5.11 -16.23
CA MET A 67 -5.44 5.24 -15.74
C MET A 67 -6.20 6.31 -16.56
N PRO A 68 -7.46 6.06 -16.96
CA PRO A 68 -8.32 7.05 -17.62
C PRO A 68 -8.71 8.23 -16.72
#